data_AF-A0A0D2ZVR2-F1
#
_entry.id   AF-A0A0D2ZVR2-F1
#
_cell.length_a   1.000
_cell.length_b   1.000
_cell.length_c   1.000
_cell.angle_alpha   90.00
_cell.angle_beta   90.00
_cell.angle_gamma   90.00
#
_symmetry.space_group_name_H-M   'P 1'
#
loop_
_entity.id
_entity.type
_entity.pdbx_description
1 polymer ?
#
loop_
_entity_poly.entity_id
_entity_poly.type
_entity_poly.pdbx_seq_one_letter_code
_entity_poly.pdbx_strand_id
1 'polypeptide(L)'
;MILTEVITFLALFVLSTSPSLAQAKDGGHVSLLVSETGLELAKDFLIHKMISTTLPLQLPEIEKKVKIPLIGKVRMGLSNIKIYAVDVHSSRVETGGDGIVLSVSGATADVSMDWSYAYKASFFHIADHGVASVK
;
A
#
# COMPACT_ATOMS: atom_id res chain seq x y z
N MET A 1 35.26 41.03 -46.35
CA MET A 1 34.62 41.80 -45.26
C MET A 1 33.64 40.95 -44.47
N ILE A 2 32.70 40.24 -45.10
CA ILE A 2 31.70 39.40 -44.40
C ILE A 2 32.32 38.18 -43.68
N LEU A 3 33.32 37.52 -44.28
CA LEU A 3 33.96 36.35 -43.67
C LEU A 3 34.71 36.73 -42.38
N THR A 4 35.37 37.89 -42.36
CA THR A 4 36.09 38.39 -41.19
C THR A 4 35.13 38.71 -40.05
N GLU A 5 34.02 39.41 -40.34
CA GLU A 5 32.96 39.73 -39.37
C GLU A 5 32.34 38.49 -38.72
N VAL A 6 32.07 37.44 -39.52
CA VAL A 6 31.53 36.16 -39.03
C VAL A 6 32.52 35.45 -38.10
N ILE A 7 33.82 35.48 -38.42
CA ILE A 7 34.87 34.89 -37.59
C ILE A 7 35.01 35.67 -36.27
N THR A 8 34.92 37.00 -36.29
CA THR A 8 34.94 37.80 -35.05
C THR A 8 33.72 37.51 -34.19
N PHE A 9 32.53 37.37 -34.79
CA PHE A 9 31.30 37.03 -34.07
C PHE A 9 31.38 35.63 -33.44
N LEU A 10 31.91 34.66 -34.17
CA LEU A 10 32.08 33.29 -33.69
C LEU A 10 33.12 33.22 -32.56
N ALA A 11 34.21 33.99 -32.65
CA ALA A 11 35.22 34.09 -31.59
C ALA A 11 34.64 34.73 -30.32
N LEU A 12 33.83 35.79 -30.44
CA LEU A 12 33.13 36.39 -29.30
C LEU A 12 32.11 35.44 -28.66
N PHE A 13 31.42 34.61 -29.46
CA PHE A 13 30.50 33.60 -28.95
C PHE A 13 31.24 32.53 -28.12
N VAL A 14 32.40 32.06 -28.60
CA VAL A 14 33.22 31.06 -27.89
C VAL A 14 33.84 31.62 -26.61
N LEU A 15 34.20 32.92 -26.59
CA LEU A 15 34.73 33.60 -25.40
C LEU A 15 33.63 33.91 -24.35
N SER A 16 32.38 34.12 -24.80
CA SER A 16 31.22 34.33 -23.91
C SER A 16 30.74 33.04 -23.25
N THR A 17 30.98 31.90 -23.90
CA THR A 17 30.84 30.57 -23.30
C THR A 17 32.16 30.13 -22.69
N SER A 18 32.74 30.94 -21.80
CA SER A 18 33.59 30.34 -20.80
C SER A 18 32.64 29.47 -19.96
N PRO A 19 32.84 28.13 -19.88
CA PRO A 19 32.35 27.47 -18.71
C PRO A 19 33.17 28.13 -17.61
N SER A 20 32.56 29.05 -16.86
CA SER A 20 32.88 29.02 -15.45
C SER A 20 32.43 27.62 -15.01
N LEU A 21 33.36 26.67 -15.21
CA LEU A 21 33.65 25.64 -14.25
C LEU A 21 34.14 26.40 -13.01
N ALA A 22 33.25 27.22 -12.44
CA ALA A 22 33.11 27.38 -11.02
C ALA A 22 32.97 25.95 -10.58
N GLN A 23 34.11 25.39 -10.23
CA GLN A 23 34.31 24.20 -9.45
C GLN A 23 33.03 23.98 -8.64
N ALA A 24 32.14 23.12 -9.15
CA ALA A 24 30.97 22.67 -8.42
C ALA A 24 31.57 21.82 -7.30
N LYS A 25 31.97 22.51 -6.23
CA LYS A 25 32.65 21.93 -5.08
C LYS A 25 31.65 21.25 -4.15
N ASP A 26 30.40 21.14 -4.58
CA ASP A 26 29.40 20.22 -4.10
C ASP A 26 28.49 19.86 -5.28
N GLY A 27 28.06 18.60 -5.37
CA GLY A 27 27.18 18.14 -6.43
C GLY A 27 25.91 18.98 -6.52
N GLY A 28 25.33 19.13 -7.71
CA GLY A 28 24.05 19.81 -7.85
C GLY A 28 22.99 19.11 -6.98
N HIS A 29 22.44 19.82 -6.00
CA HIS A 29 21.42 19.31 -5.09
C HIS A 29 20.08 19.99 -5.40
N VAL A 30 19.06 19.19 -5.72
CA VAL A 30 17.66 19.64 -5.78
C VAL A 30 17.01 19.24 -4.46
N SER A 31 16.63 20.22 -3.65
CA SER A 31 15.91 20.01 -2.38
C SER A 31 14.42 20.31 -2.56
N LEU A 32 13.57 19.42 -2.07
CA LEU A 32 12.13 19.63 -1.98
C LEU A 32 11.73 19.69 -0.51
N LEU A 33 10.93 20.69 -0.13
CA LEU A 33 10.35 20.81 1.20
C LEU A 33 8.86 20.48 1.11
N VAL A 34 8.41 19.53 1.93
CA VAL A 34 6.99 19.13 2.03
C VAL A 34 6.45 19.63 3.35
N SER A 35 5.31 20.33 3.31
CA SER A 35 4.64 20.82 4.51
C SER A 35 3.87 19.70 5.22
N GLU A 36 3.54 19.88 6.49
CA GLU A 36 2.64 18.99 7.23
C GLU A 36 1.29 18.83 6.52
N THR A 37 0.75 19.92 5.97
CA THR A 37 -0.49 19.87 5.16
C THR A 37 -0.32 19.02 3.90
N GLY A 38 0.83 19.12 3.21
CA GLY A 38 1.11 18.28 2.05
C GLY A 38 1.20 16.80 2.43
N LEU A 39 1.71 16.52 3.62
CA LEU A 39 1.82 15.16 4.16
C LEU A 39 0.45 14.60 4.58
N GLU A 40 -0.42 15.42 5.16
CA GLU A 40 -1.82 15.06 5.45
C GLU A 40 -2.59 14.72 4.16
N LEU A 41 -2.40 15.50 3.09
CA LEU A 41 -2.99 15.18 1.78
C LEU A 41 -2.43 13.88 1.20
N ALA A 42 -1.11 13.67 1.31
CA ALA A 42 -0.47 12.44 0.82
C ALA A 42 -0.97 11.21 1.59
N LYS A 43 -1.17 11.33 2.90
CA LYS A 43 -1.78 10.30 3.75
C LYS A 43 -3.14 9.88 3.22
N ASP A 44 -4.06 10.82 3.04
CA ASP A 44 -5.43 10.53 2.58
C ASP A 44 -5.42 9.91 1.18
N PHE A 45 -4.57 10.43 0.30
CA PHE A 45 -4.38 9.87 -1.04
C PHE A 45 -3.87 8.42 -1.00
N LEU A 46 -2.86 8.12 -0.16
CA LEU A 46 -2.28 6.79 -0.05
C LEU A 46 -3.29 5.78 0.51
N ILE A 47 -4.09 6.17 1.50
CA ILE A 47 -5.16 5.33 2.06
C ILE A 47 -6.19 5.01 0.97
N HIS A 48 -6.68 6.03 0.27
CA HIS A 48 -7.65 5.83 -0.82
C HIS A 48 -7.08 4.98 -1.95
N LYS A 49 -5.81 5.23 -2.33
CA LYS A 49 -5.13 4.46 -3.36
C LYS A 49 -4.99 3.00 -2.95
N MET A 50 -4.53 2.73 -1.74
CA MET A 50 -4.39 1.37 -1.21
C MET A 50 -5.72 0.63 -1.22
N ILE A 51 -6.81 1.24 -0.75
CA ILE A 51 -8.14 0.61 -0.74
C ILE A 51 -8.61 0.31 -2.17
N SER A 52 -8.51 1.30 -3.07
CA SER A 52 -8.96 1.14 -4.46
C SER A 52 -8.14 0.15 -5.30
N THR A 53 -6.85 -0.06 -4.99
CA THR A 53 -6.00 -1.00 -5.75
C THR A 53 -5.95 -2.41 -5.17
N THR A 54 -6.32 -2.57 -3.90
CA THR A 54 -6.18 -3.86 -3.20
C THR A 54 -7.50 -4.63 -3.11
N LEU A 55 -8.65 -3.96 -3.26
CA LEU A 55 -9.96 -4.59 -3.18
C LEU A 55 -10.49 -5.06 -4.55
N PRO A 56 -11.18 -6.21 -4.61
CA PRO A 56 -11.39 -7.16 -3.51
C PRO A 56 -10.12 -7.95 -3.17
N LEU A 57 -9.80 -8.09 -1.87
CA LEU A 57 -8.63 -8.82 -1.40
C LEU A 57 -9.02 -10.27 -1.10
N GLN A 58 -8.38 -11.22 -1.80
CA GLN A 58 -8.53 -12.65 -1.52
C GLN A 58 -7.56 -13.07 -0.41
N LEU A 59 -8.09 -13.68 0.65
CA LEU A 59 -7.30 -14.26 1.73
C LEU A 59 -7.14 -15.78 1.53
N PRO A 60 -6.07 -16.37 2.06
CA PRO A 60 -5.84 -17.82 1.99
C PRO A 60 -6.89 -18.60 2.78
N GLU A 61 -7.12 -19.84 2.36
CA GLU A 61 -8.00 -20.77 3.06
C GLU A 61 -7.45 -21.15 4.44
N ILE A 62 -8.35 -21.34 5.40
CA ILE A 62 -8.04 -21.71 6.78
C ILE A 62 -8.74 -23.02 7.11
N GLU A 63 -7.97 -24.07 7.42
CA GLU A 63 -8.51 -25.32 7.98
C GLU A 63 -8.03 -25.52 9.43
N LYS A 64 -8.94 -25.88 10.33
CA LYS A 64 -8.61 -26.20 11.72
C LYS A 64 -9.36 -27.43 12.21
N LYS A 65 -8.67 -28.25 13.00
CA LYS A 65 -9.28 -29.39 13.71
C LYS A 65 -9.43 -29.02 15.18
N VAL A 66 -10.68 -28.93 15.64
CA VAL A 66 -11.01 -28.50 17.01
C VAL A 66 -11.65 -29.66 17.75
N LYS A 67 -11.27 -29.88 19.01
CA LYS A 67 -11.93 -30.83 19.90
C LYS A 67 -13.00 -30.08 20.69
N ILE A 68 -14.27 -30.33 20.39
CA ILE A 68 -15.40 -29.75 21.12
C ILE A 68 -15.81 -30.74 22.22
N PRO A 69 -15.96 -30.31 23.49
CA PRO A 69 -16.46 -31.16 24.57
C PRO A 69 -17.79 -31.82 24.19
N LEU A 70 -17.99 -33.07 24.60
CA LEU A 70 -19.18 -33.90 24.34
C LEU A 70 -19.43 -34.28 22.85
N ILE A 71 -18.95 -33.51 21.88
CA ILE A 71 -19.11 -33.79 20.44
C ILE A 71 -17.91 -34.59 19.90
N GLY A 72 -16.68 -34.17 20.21
CA GLY A 72 -15.44 -34.78 19.72
C GLY A 72 -14.66 -33.91 18.74
N LYS A 73 -13.86 -34.51 17.85
CA LYS A 73 -13.00 -33.77 16.90
C LYS A 73 -13.78 -33.37 15.65
N VAL A 74 -13.87 -32.07 15.40
CA VAL A 74 -14.52 -31.47 14.22
C VAL A 74 -13.45 -30.82 13.36
N ARG A 75 -13.49 -31.06 12.05
CA ARG A 75 -12.72 -30.28 11.07
C ARG A 75 -13.56 -29.10 10.64
N MET A 76 -13.01 -27.91 10.66
CA MET A 76 -13.66 -26.66 10.28
C MET A 76 -12.82 -26.01 9.18
N GLY A 77 -13.46 -25.47 8.16
CA GLY A 77 -12.81 -24.80 7.03
C GLY A 77 -13.45 -23.45 6.75
N LEU A 78 -12.62 -22.47 6.40
CA LEU A 78 -13.02 -21.19 5.82
C LEU A 78 -12.29 -21.02 4.50
N SER A 79 -13.01 -20.94 3.39
CA SER A 79 -12.47 -20.79 2.04
C SER A 79 -13.12 -19.61 1.33
N ASN A 80 -12.58 -19.25 0.15
CA ASN A 80 -13.10 -18.14 -0.66
C ASN A 80 -13.26 -16.83 0.14
N ILE A 81 -12.39 -16.62 1.14
CA ILE A 81 -12.45 -15.47 2.05
C ILE A 81 -12.05 -14.22 1.26
N LYS A 82 -12.96 -13.26 1.16
CA LYS A 82 -12.80 -12.02 0.38
C LYS A 82 -13.16 -10.82 1.20
N ILE A 83 -12.29 -9.82 1.21
CA ILE A 83 -12.57 -8.48 1.71
C ILE A 83 -13.02 -7.62 0.53
N TYR A 84 -14.19 -7.00 0.62
CA TYR A 84 -14.79 -6.22 -0.49
C TYR A 84 -14.82 -4.72 -0.25
N ALA A 85 -14.86 -4.31 1.01
CA ALA A 85 -14.83 -2.92 1.42
C ALA A 85 -13.92 -2.79 2.65
N VAL A 86 -13.26 -1.65 2.76
CA VAL A 86 -12.53 -1.23 3.95
C VAL A 86 -12.89 0.22 4.18
N ASP A 87 -13.33 0.53 5.41
CA ASP A 87 -13.55 1.90 5.85
C ASP A 87 -12.53 2.27 6.93
N VAL A 88 -12.06 3.51 6.91
CA VAL A 88 -11.03 4.00 7.83
C VAL A 88 -11.58 5.21 8.57
N HIS A 89 -11.91 5.02 9.85
CA HIS A 89 -12.50 6.08 10.66
C HIS A 89 -11.50 7.20 10.99
N SER A 90 -10.24 6.87 11.24
CA SER A 90 -9.22 7.87 11.57
C SER A 90 -7.83 7.47 11.09
N SER A 91 -7.06 8.47 10.69
CA SER A 91 -5.69 8.31 10.25
C SER A 91 -4.86 9.52 10.67
N ARG A 92 -3.59 9.28 10.97
CA ARG A 92 -2.62 10.31 11.33
C ARG A 92 -1.30 10.07 10.62
N VAL A 93 -0.63 11.15 10.26
CA VAL A 93 0.76 11.11 9.82
C VAL A 93 1.64 11.91 10.76
N GLU A 94 2.76 11.32 11.18
CA GLU A 94 3.73 11.94 12.08
C GLU A 94 5.12 11.89 11.46
N THR A 95 5.91 12.92 11.71
CA THR A 95 7.32 13.01 11.28
C THR A 95 8.22 13.03 12.50
N GLY A 96 9.37 12.38 12.41
CA GLY A 96 10.35 12.32 13.49
C GLY A 96 11.75 12.03 12.97
N GLY A 97 12.71 11.86 13.89
CA GLY A 97 14.11 11.59 13.54
C GLY A 97 14.32 10.35 12.68
N ASP A 98 13.41 9.37 12.77
CA ASP A 98 13.49 8.09 12.06
C ASP A 98 12.65 8.03 10.77
N GLY A 99 11.98 9.13 10.40
CA GLY A 99 11.23 9.22 9.15
C GLY A 99 9.76 9.63 9.30
N ILE A 100 8.91 9.10 8.41
CA ILE A 100 7.47 9.40 8.32
C ILE A 100 6.68 8.16 8.73
N VAL A 101 5.77 8.30 9.68
CA VAL A 101 4.92 7.23 10.19
C VAL A 101 3.47 7.53 9.84
N LEU A 102 2.81 6.59 9.14
CA LEU A 102 1.38 6.60 8.89
C LEU A 102 0.69 5.61 9.83
N SER A 103 -0.20 6.12 10.68
CA SER A 103 -1.04 5.33 11.58
C SER A 103 -2.51 5.40 11.19
N VAL A 104 -3.20 4.27 11.26
CA VAL A 104 -4.62 4.14 10.98
C VAL A 104 -5.30 3.50 12.19
N SER A 105 -6.46 4.01 12.59
CA SER A 105 -7.23 3.44 13.70
C SER A 105 -8.74 3.44 13.43
N GLY A 106 -9.42 2.40 13.93
CA GLY A 106 -10.86 2.20 13.68
C GLY A 106 -11.16 1.77 12.25
N ALA A 107 -10.29 0.96 11.62
CA ALA A 107 -10.57 0.39 10.32
C ALA A 107 -11.57 -0.77 10.43
N THR A 108 -12.59 -0.78 9.59
CA THR A 108 -13.57 -1.88 9.46
C THR A 108 -13.52 -2.45 8.05
N ALA A 109 -14.04 -3.67 7.88
CA ALA A 109 -13.99 -4.35 6.59
C ALA A 109 -15.20 -5.27 6.36
N ASP A 110 -15.77 -5.20 5.17
CA ASP A 110 -16.81 -6.12 4.71
C ASP A 110 -16.13 -7.40 4.21
N VAL A 111 -16.47 -8.53 4.80
CA VAL A 111 -15.87 -9.84 4.48
C VAL A 111 -16.95 -10.85 4.12
N SER A 112 -16.78 -11.57 3.01
CA SER A 112 -17.53 -12.79 2.71
C SER A 112 -16.62 -13.99 2.71
N MET A 113 -17.14 -15.14 3.11
CA MET A 113 -16.41 -16.40 3.13
C MET A 113 -17.35 -17.59 3.00
N ASP A 114 -16.82 -18.69 2.49
CA ASP A 114 -17.50 -19.99 2.52
C ASP A 114 -17.01 -20.73 3.76
N TRP A 115 -17.93 -21.22 4.58
CA TRP A 115 -17.63 -22.01 5.77
C TRP A 115 -18.02 -23.46 5.55
N SER A 116 -17.30 -24.37 6.19
CA SER A 116 -17.67 -25.78 6.25
C SER A 116 -17.25 -26.40 7.57
N TYR A 117 -17.95 -27.46 7.97
CA TYR A 117 -17.48 -28.36 9.01
C TYR A 117 -17.76 -29.82 8.66
N ALA A 118 -16.93 -30.70 9.20
CA ALA A 118 -17.11 -32.13 9.11
C ALA A 118 -16.75 -32.81 10.43
N TYR A 119 -17.67 -33.61 10.93
CA TYR A 119 -17.53 -34.45 12.11
C TYR A 119 -17.71 -35.91 11.71
N LYS A 120 -16.75 -36.76 12.13
CA LYS A 120 -16.79 -38.20 11.87
C LYS A 120 -16.71 -38.98 13.18
N ALA A 121 -17.75 -39.74 13.47
CA ALA A 121 -17.79 -40.76 14.50
C ALA A 121 -17.68 -42.17 13.89
N SER A 122 -17.64 -43.21 14.72
CA SER A 122 -17.49 -44.60 14.27
C SER A 122 -18.64 -45.09 13.39
N PHE A 123 -19.86 -44.59 13.58
CA PHE A 123 -21.06 -45.08 12.89
C PHE A 123 -21.87 -43.99 12.17
N PHE A 124 -21.43 -42.72 12.20
CA PHE A 124 -22.08 -41.64 11.48
C PHE A 124 -21.11 -40.51 11.11
N HIS A 125 -21.46 -39.77 10.05
CA HIS A 125 -20.72 -38.63 9.55
C HIS A 125 -21.70 -37.47 9.36
N ILE A 126 -21.35 -36.30 9.90
CA ILE A 126 -22.13 -35.07 9.74
C ILE A 126 -21.22 -34.05 9.12
N ALA A 127 -21.65 -33.46 8.01
CA ALA A 127 -20.97 -32.35 7.38
C ALA A 127 -22.00 -31.33 6.94
N ASP A 128 -21.60 -30.06 7.00
CA ASP A 128 -22.40 -28.94 6.50
C ASP A 128 -21.48 -27.86 5.95
N HIS A 129 -22.05 -26.99 5.13
CA HIS A 129 -21.35 -25.88 4.50
C HIS A 129 -22.32 -24.74 4.17
N GLY A 130 -21.78 -23.55 4.01
CA GLY A 130 -22.57 -22.39 3.61
C GLY A 130 -21.71 -21.17 3.36
N VAL A 131 -22.38 -20.04 3.16
CA VAL A 131 -21.75 -18.74 2.96
C VAL A 131 -22.04 -17.88 4.19
N ALA A 132 -21.02 -17.17 4.68
CA ALA A 132 -21.14 -16.18 5.73
C ALA A 132 -20.65 -14.83 5.23
N SER A 133 -21.29 -13.76 5.67
CA SER A 133 -20.82 -12.39 5.44
C SER A 133 -20.88 -11.57 6.73
N VAL A 134 -19.89 -10.70 6.90
CA VAL A 134 -19.80 -9.70 7.97
C VAL A 134 -19.63 -8.35 7.28
N LYS A 135 -20.40 -7.36 7.74
CA LYS A 135 -20.38 -5.98 7.27
C LYS A 135 -20.11 -5.07 8.46
#